data_AF-A0A183D583-F1
#
_entry.id   AF-A0A183D583-F1
#
_cell.length_a   1.000
_cell.length_b   1.000
_cell.length_c   1.000
_cell.angle_alpha   90.00
_cell.angle_beta   90.00
_cell.angle_gamma   90.00
#
_symmetry.space_group_name_H-M   'P 1'
#
loop_
_entity.id
_entity.type
_entity.pdbx_description
1 polymer ?
#
loop_
_entity_poly.entity_id
_entity_poly.type
_entity_poly.pdbx_seq_one_letter_code
_entity_poly.pdbx_strand_id
1 'polypeptide(L)'
;MFQICEACQEFTQHVVSLLREQSRTRPIANKEIERMVAIIQKKFSGIQVQLKQSTCEAVMILRSRFLDARRKRRNFSKQATEVLNEYFYSHLSNPYPSEEAKEELARQCQITVSQVSNWFGNKRIRYKKNIAKAQEEANMYAAKKAAHGNKFFFFYFFVTFVISVW
;
A
#
# COMPACT_ATOMS: atom_id res chain seq x y z
N MET A 1 17.05 14.60 -17.80
CA MET A 1 15.58 14.84 -17.89
C MET A 1 15.28 16.22 -18.45
N PHE A 2 15.90 17.28 -17.92
CA PHE A 2 15.91 18.63 -18.52
C PHE A 2 16.39 18.60 -19.99
N GLN A 3 17.48 17.87 -20.24
CA GLN A 3 18.06 17.67 -21.58
C GLN A 3 17.13 16.98 -22.61
N ILE A 4 16.15 16.17 -22.17
CA ILE A 4 15.23 15.49 -23.12
C ILE A 4 14.14 16.44 -23.59
N CYS A 5 13.66 17.32 -22.70
CA CYS A 5 12.70 18.35 -23.07
C CYS A 5 13.34 19.38 -24.01
N GLU A 6 14.58 19.78 -23.73
CA GLU A 6 15.38 20.69 -24.56
C GLU A 6 15.64 20.08 -25.95
N ALA A 7 16.12 18.84 -26.01
CA ALA A 7 16.32 18.13 -27.28
C ALA A 7 15.01 17.94 -28.08
N CYS A 8 13.87 17.71 -27.41
CA CYS A 8 12.58 17.63 -28.07
C CYS A 8 12.16 18.99 -28.67
N GLN A 9 12.44 20.09 -27.97
CA GLN A 9 12.14 21.44 -28.45
C GLN A 9 13.00 21.81 -29.65
N GLU A 10 14.31 21.59 -29.58
CA GLU A 10 15.25 21.82 -30.69
C GLU A 10 14.87 20.99 -31.93
N PHE A 11 14.61 19.70 -31.74
CA PHE A 11 14.22 18.81 -32.83
C PHE A 11 12.89 19.26 -33.48
N THR A 12 11.91 19.62 -32.66
CA THR A 12 10.61 20.10 -33.16
C THR A 12 10.76 21.40 -33.94
N GLN A 13 11.57 22.35 -33.45
CA GLN A 13 11.85 23.61 -34.14
C GLN A 13 12.54 23.37 -35.48
N HIS A 14 13.50 22.45 -35.54
CA HIS A 14 14.18 22.08 -36.78
C HIS A 14 13.21 21.49 -37.80
N VAL A 15 12.34 20.57 -37.38
CA VAL A 15 11.33 19.96 -38.25
C VAL A 15 10.34 21.00 -38.77
N VAL A 16 9.91 21.95 -37.94
CA VAL A 16 9.04 23.06 -38.38
C VAL A 16 9.74 23.94 -39.41
N SER A 17 11.02 24.27 -39.20
CA SER A 17 11.80 25.08 -40.14
C SER A 17 11.89 24.39 -41.51
N LEU A 18 12.24 23.10 -41.50
CA LEU A 18 12.38 22.29 -42.72
C LEU A 18 11.05 22.15 -43.48
N LEU A 19 9.94 21.90 -42.77
CA LEU A 19 8.62 21.77 -43.40
C LEU A 19 8.12 23.11 -43.99
N ARG A 20 8.47 24.24 -43.38
CA ARG A 20 8.18 25.58 -43.92
C ARG A 20 9.01 25.93 -45.15
N GLU A 21 10.23 25.42 -45.24
CA GLU A 21 11.08 25.61 -46.41
C GLU A 21 10.57 24.74 -47.59
N GLN A 22 10.22 23.48 -47.31
CA GLN A 22 9.64 22.59 -48.31
C GLN A 22 8.25 23.03 -48.81
N SER A 23 7.48 23.76 -48.00
CA SER A 23 6.16 24.25 -48.43
C SER A 23 6.22 25.23 -49.61
N ARG A 24 7.40 25.82 -49.87
CA ARG A 24 7.65 26.74 -51.00
C ARG A 24 7.73 26.05 -52.36
N THR A 25 8.17 24.79 -52.39
CA THR A 25 8.27 23.99 -53.62
C THR A 25 7.08 23.06 -53.81
N ARG A 26 6.42 22.67 -52.71
CA ARG A 26 5.18 21.87 -52.72
C ARG A 26 4.24 22.41 -51.66
N PRO A 27 3.00 22.85 -51.98
CA PRO A 27 2.11 23.39 -50.96
C PRO A 27 1.82 22.37 -49.85
N ILE A 28 2.29 22.64 -48.63
CA ILE A 28 1.96 21.88 -47.42
C ILE A 28 1.06 22.75 -46.56
N ALA A 29 -0.11 22.25 -46.18
CA ALA A 29 -1.03 23.00 -45.33
C ALA A 29 -0.46 23.14 -43.90
N ASN A 30 -0.62 24.30 -43.27
CA ASN A 30 -0.17 24.53 -41.89
C ASN A 30 -0.71 23.48 -40.89
N LYS A 31 -1.96 23.04 -41.09
CA LYS A 31 -2.60 21.96 -40.31
C LYS A 31 -1.88 20.61 -40.43
N GLU A 32 -1.15 20.37 -41.50
CA GLU A 32 -0.37 19.15 -41.69
C GLU A 32 0.97 19.21 -40.96
N ILE A 33 1.64 20.37 -40.99
CA ILE A 33 2.85 20.66 -40.21
C ILE A 33 2.56 20.52 -38.70
N GLU A 34 1.47 21.12 -38.23
CA GLU A 34 1.03 21.02 -36.83
C GLU A 34 0.77 19.57 -36.41
N ARG A 35 0.12 18.77 -37.28
CA ARG A 35 -0.12 17.34 -37.01
C ARG A 35 1.19 16.55 -36.90
N MET A 36 2.16 16.80 -37.79
CA MET A 36 3.46 16.12 -37.74
C MET A 36 4.24 16.47 -36.47
N VAL A 37 4.25 17.75 -36.09
CA VAL A 37 4.85 18.22 -34.83
C VAL A 37 4.19 17.58 -33.61
N ALA A 38 2.86 17.53 -33.58
CA ALA A 38 2.13 16.92 -32.46
C ALA A 38 2.45 15.43 -32.30
N ILE A 39 2.63 14.69 -33.42
CA ILE A 39 3.04 13.28 -33.39
C ILE A 39 4.43 13.14 -32.77
N ILE A 40 5.38 14.00 -33.17
CA ILE A 40 6.74 14.00 -32.64
C ILE A 40 6.73 14.27 -31.13
N GLN A 41 6.06 15.35 -30.70
CA GLN A 41 5.93 15.70 -29.28
C GLN A 41 5.31 14.56 -28.46
N LYS A 42 4.27 13.90 -28.99
CA LYS A 42 3.64 12.74 -28.34
C LYS A 42 4.59 11.56 -28.19
N LYS A 43 5.41 11.27 -29.20
CA LYS A 43 6.44 10.22 -29.13
C LYS A 43 7.51 10.53 -28.08
N PHE A 44 8.01 11.77 -28.07
CA PHE A 44 9.01 12.20 -27.07
C PHE A 44 8.46 12.17 -25.65
N SER A 45 7.21 12.60 -25.44
CA SER A 45 6.52 12.47 -24.15
C SER A 45 6.42 11.00 -23.71
N GLY A 46 6.07 10.09 -24.63
CA GLY A 46 6.04 8.65 -24.37
C GLY A 46 7.40 8.11 -23.92
N ILE A 47 8.47 8.46 -24.64
CA ILE A 47 9.84 8.05 -24.29
C ILE A 47 10.24 8.60 -22.91
N GLN A 48 9.92 9.86 -22.62
CA GLN A 48 10.20 10.46 -21.32
C GLN A 48 9.50 9.71 -20.19
N VAL A 49 8.23 9.34 -20.37
CA VAL A 49 7.47 8.56 -19.38
C VAL A 49 8.09 7.17 -19.20
N GLN A 50 8.43 6.48 -20.29
CA GLN A 50 9.06 5.16 -20.23
C GLN A 50 10.40 5.18 -19.49
N LEU A 51 11.25 6.18 -19.74
CA LEU A 51 12.53 6.35 -19.05
C LEU A 51 12.33 6.62 -17.56
N LYS A 52 11.36 7.47 -17.20
CA LYS A 52 10.99 7.70 -15.78
C LYS A 52 10.53 6.43 -15.11
N GLN A 53 9.68 5.66 -15.78
CA GLN A 53 9.12 4.43 -15.26
C GLN A 53 10.22 3.39 -15.02
N SER A 54 11.06 3.11 -16.03
CA SER A 54 12.18 2.18 -15.92
C SER A 54 13.20 2.61 -14.85
N THR A 55 13.49 3.90 -14.74
CA THR A 55 14.36 4.42 -13.67
C THR A 55 13.72 4.23 -12.29
N CYS A 56 12.43 4.54 -12.14
CA CYS A 56 11.71 4.35 -10.89
C CYS A 56 11.70 2.87 -10.48
N GLU A 57 11.43 1.98 -11.43
CA GLU A 57 11.46 0.53 -11.21
C GLU A 57 12.85 0.06 -10.78
N ALA A 58 13.91 0.48 -11.47
CA ALA A 58 15.29 0.16 -11.11
C ALA A 58 15.65 0.65 -9.71
N VAL A 59 15.26 1.89 -9.38
CA VAL A 59 15.45 2.47 -8.04
C VAL A 59 14.65 1.70 -6.99
N MET A 60 13.42 1.28 -7.27
CA MET A 60 12.60 0.49 -6.35
C MET A 60 13.18 -0.92 -6.15
N ILE A 61 13.69 -1.56 -7.21
CA ILE A 61 14.40 -2.84 -7.12
C ILE A 61 15.66 -2.70 -6.26
N LEU A 62 16.45 -1.64 -6.49
CA LEU A 62 17.65 -1.35 -5.70
C LEU A 62 17.29 -1.10 -4.23
N ARG A 63 16.27 -0.26 -3.98
CA ARG A 63 15.74 0.00 -2.64
C ARG A 63 15.30 -1.30 -1.96
N SER A 64 14.60 -2.18 -2.66
CA SER A 64 14.15 -3.44 -2.07
C SER A 64 15.32 -4.36 -1.72
N ARG A 65 16.31 -4.47 -2.63
CA ARG A 65 17.50 -5.29 -2.40
C ARG A 65 18.35 -4.82 -1.22
N PHE A 66 18.48 -3.51 -1.01
CA PHE A 66 19.39 -2.96 0.00
C PHE A 66 18.69 -2.50 1.29
N LEU A 67 17.53 -1.85 1.20
CA LEU A 67 16.80 -1.32 2.35
C LEU A 67 15.78 -2.31 2.91
N ASP A 68 15.08 -3.09 2.09
CA ASP A 68 14.11 -4.06 2.59
C ASP A 68 14.76 -5.36 3.08
N ALA A 69 15.94 -5.72 2.56
CA ALA A 69 16.80 -6.74 3.17
C ALA A 69 17.22 -6.35 4.60
N ARG A 70 17.46 -5.05 4.86
CA ARG A 70 17.71 -4.51 6.21
C ARG A 70 16.44 -4.43 7.06
N ARG A 71 15.29 -4.22 6.41
CA ARG A 71 13.96 -4.15 7.01
C ARG A 71 13.17 -5.45 6.91
N LYS A 72 13.85 -6.62 6.95
CA LYS A 72 13.21 -7.96 6.96
C LYS A 72 12.00 -7.88 7.88
N ARG A 73 10.80 -7.87 7.28
CA ARG A 73 9.53 -7.66 8.00
C ARG A 73 9.37 -8.88 8.90
N ARG A 74 9.88 -8.79 10.13
CA ARG A 74 9.77 -9.87 11.10
C ARG A 74 8.31 -9.89 11.50
N ASN A 75 7.59 -10.88 10.97
CA ASN A 75 6.29 -11.22 11.53
C ASN A 75 6.49 -11.50 13.02
N PHE A 76 5.53 -11.08 13.84
CA PHE A 76 5.54 -11.45 15.25
C PHE A 76 5.52 -12.98 15.38
N SER A 77 6.06 -13.49 16.48
CA SER A 77 5.97 -14.92 16.78
C SER A 77 4.50 -15.34 16.83
N LYS A 78 4.24 -16.64 16.62
CA LYS A 78 2.88 -17.19 16.73
C LYS A 78 2.28 -16.88 18.11
N GLN A 79 3.08 -17.05 19.16
CA GLN A 79 2.69 -16.75 20.55
C GLN A 79 2.33 -15.27 20.75
N ALA A 80 3.18 -14.34 20.30
CA ALA A 80 2.89 -12.90 20.40
C ALA A 80 1.60 -12.54 19.64
N THR A 81 1.41 -13.12 18.47
CA THR A 81 0.19 -12.92 17.68
C THR A 81 -1.04 -13.49 18.38
N GLU A 82 -0.93 -14.64 19.04
CA GLU A 82 -2.03 -15.26 19.81
C GLU A 82 -2.42 -14.42 21.03
N VAL A 83 -1.45 -13.88 21.78
CA VAL A 83 -1.69 -13.00 22.93
C VAL A 83 -2.38 -11.69 22.51
N LEU A 84 -1.87 -11.04 21.45
CA LEU A 84 -2.46 -9.79 20.93
C LEU A 84 -3.87 -10.02 20.39
N ASN A 85 -4.10 -11.13 19.68
CA ASN A 85 -5.43 -11.50 19.22
C ASN A 85 -6.35 -11.78 20.40
N GLU A 86 -5.90 -12.52 21.42
CA GLU A 86 -6.69 -12.83 22.62
C GLU A 86 -7.25 -11.55 23.25
N TYR A 87 -6.38 -10.58 23.49
CA TYR A 87 -6.76 -9.30 24.08
C TYR A 87 -7.73 -8.53 23.19
N PHE A 88 -7.43 -8.41 21.90
CA PHE A 88 -8.27 -7.69 20.94
C PHE A 88 -9.69 -8.25 20.91
N TYR A 89 -9.77 -9.57 20.89
CA TYR A 89 -10.99 -10.32 20.76
C TYR A 89 -11.81 -10.33 22.06
N SER A 90 -11.16 -10.36 23.23
CA SER A 90 -11.85 -10.20 24.51
C SER A 90 -12.34 -8.77 24.78
N HIS A 91 -11.77 -7.77 24.11
CA HIS A 91 -12.12 -6.36 24.24
C HIS A 91 -12.73 -5.78 22.96
N LEU A 92 -13.51 -6.58 22.22
CA LEU A 92 -14.05 -6.18 20.91
C LEU A 92 -14.93 -4.91 20.98
N SER A 93 -15.63 -4.70 22.10
CA SER A 93 -16.45 -3.51 22.35
C SER A 93 -15.62 -2.24 22.48
N ASN A 94 -14.39 -2.35 23.02
CA ASN A 94 -13.46 -1.24 23.19
C ASN A 94 -11.99 -1.70 23.00
N PRO A 95 -11.53 -1.92 21.75
CA PRO A 95 -10.21 -2.50 21.46
C PRO A 95 -9.10 -1.43 21.49
N TYR A 96 -9.06 -0.68 22.59
CA TYR A 96 -8.11 0.39 22.89
C TYR A 96 -7.46 0.09 24.25
N PRO A 97 -6.34 -0.66 24.26
CA PRO A 97 -5.61 -0.93 25.50
C PRO A 97 -5.11 0.37 26.13
N SER A 98 -5.19 0.47 27.46
CA SER A 98 -4.54 1.53 28.25
C SER A 98 -3.01 1.45 28.12
N GLU A 99 -2.29 2.49 28.56
CA GLU A 99 -0.81 2.47 28.52
C GLU A 99 -0.24 1.29 29.33
N GLU A 100 -0.75 1.05 30.53
CA GLU A 100 -0.38 -0.10 31.36
C GLU A 100 -0.64 -1.44 30.65
N ALA A 101 -1.80 -1.58 29.98
CA ALA A 101 -2.12 -2.79 29.23
C ALA A 101 -1.18 -2.98 28.02
N LYS A 102 -0.76 -1.90 27.36
CA LYS A 102 0.21 -1.98 26.27
C LYS A 102 1.60 -2.40 26.77
N GLU A 103 2.03 -1.90 27.93
CA GLU A 103 3.29 -2.30 28.56
C GLU A 103 3.30 -3.78 28.90
N GLU A 104 2.22 -4.29 29.48
CA GLU A 104 2.09 -5.70 29.82
C GLU A 104 2.05 -6.59 28.56
N LEU A 105 1.30 -6.20 27.53
CA LEU A 105 1.28 -6.91 26.24
C LEU A 105 2.66 -6.89 25.57
N ALA A 106 3.37 -5.77 25.62
CA ALA A 106 4.72 -5.64 25.10
C ALA A 106 5.69 -6.61 25.80
N ARG A 107 5.61 -6.68 27.13
CA ARG A 107 6.40 -7.59 27.96
C ARG A 107 6.10 -9.06 27.64
N GLN A 108 4.83 -9.45 27.57
CA GLN A 108 4.42 -10.82 27.26
C GLN A 108 4.81 -11.25 25.85
N CYS A 109 4.70 -10.34 24.88
CA CYS A 109 4.98 -10.62 23.47
C CYS A 109 6.46 -10.45 23.10
N GLN A 110 7.30 -9.92 24.01
CA GLN A 110 8.68 -9.54 23.75
C GLN A 110 8.83 -8.58 22.54
N ILE A 111 7.94 -7.58 22.48
CA ILE A 111 7.93 -6.53 21.46
C ILE A 111 7.86 -5.15 22.13
N THR A 112 8.03 -4.08 21.37
CA THR A 112 7.95 -2.72 21.93
C THR A 112 6.50 -2.24 22.07
N VAL A 113 6.24 -1.32 23.00
CA VAL A 113 4.93 -0.66 23.18
C VAL A 113 4.45 0.03 21.89
N SER A 114 5.38 0.58 21.11
CA SER A 114 5.08 1.14 19.78
C SER A 114 4.59 0.06 18.80
N GLN A 115 5.22 -1.13 18.80
CA GLN A 115 4.77 -2.27 17.98
C GLN A 115 3.38 -2.75 18.38
N VAL A 116 3.06 -2.80 19.68
CA VAL A 116 1.70 -3.10 20.19
C VAL A 116 0.71 -2.05 19.67
N SER A 117 1.00 -0.76 19.86
CA SER A 117 0.13 0.34 19.42
C SER A 117 -0.17 0.29 17.92
N ASN A 118 0.87 0.07 17.11
CA ASN A 118 0.75 -0.07 15.65
C ASN A 118 -0.06 -1.32 15.27
N TRP A 119 0.13 -2.43 15.98
CA TRP A 119 -0.63 -3.66 15.72
C TRP A 119 -2.12 -3.47 15.97
N PHE A 120 -2.50 -2.88 17.10
CA PHE A 120 -3.90 -2.61 17.44
C PHE A 120 -4.55 -1.63 16.46
N GLY A 121 -3.86 -0.55 16.09
CA GLY A 121 -4.33 0.38 15.05
C GLY A 121 -4.62 -0.34 13.72
N ASN A 122 -3.66 -1.14 13.25
CA ASN A 122 -3.82 -1.90 12.01
C ASN A 122 -4.86 -3.02 12.09
N LYS A 123 -5.02 -3.69 13.24
CA LYS A 123 -6.03 -4.74 13.43
C LYS A 123 -7.44 -4.15 13.42
N ARG A 124 -7.68 -2.99 14.07
CA ARG A 124 -8.98 -2.27 14.00
C ARG A 124 -9.37 -1.88 12.58
N ILE A 125 -8.44 -1.31 11.81
CA ILE A 125 -8.71 -0.92 10.40
C ILE A 125 -9.09 -2.15 9.57
N ARG A 126 -8.35 -3.25 9.71
CA ARG A 126 -8.64 -4.51 9.00
C ARG A 126 -9.98 -5.11 9.40
N TYR A 127 -10.29 -5.10 10.70
CA TYR A 127 -11.57 -5.57 11.24
C TYR A 127 -12.75 -4.79 10.66
N LYS A 128 -12.68 -3.45 10.69
CA LYS A 128 -13.76 -2.58 10.17
C LYS A 128 -13.95 -2.69 8.65
N LYS A 129 -12.86 -2.90 7.89
CA LYS A 129 -12.93 -2.99 6.43
C LYS A 129 -13.51 -4.31 5.91
N ASN A 130 -13.40 -5.41 6.66
CA ASN A 130 -13.80 -6.75 6.22
C ASN A 130 -14.51 -7.53 7.34
N ILE A 131 -15.69 -7.06 7.73
CA ILE A 131 -16.45 -7.61 8.87
C ILE A 131 -16.69 -9.12 8.72
N ALA A 132 -17.11 -9.60 7.54
CA ALA A 132 -17.38 -11.02 7.31
C ALA A 132 -16.15 -11.92 7.56
N LYS A 133 -14.98 -11.54 7.02
CA LYS A 133 -13.72 -12.27 7.23
C LYS A 133 -13.23 -12.16 8.67
N ALA A 134 -13.44 -11.01 9.29
CA ALA A 134 -13.04 -10.77 10.66
C ALA A 134 -13.89 -11.57 11.67
N GLN A 135 -15.17 -11.77 11.35
CA GLN A 135 -16.08 -12.62 12.11
C GLN A 135 -15.67 -14.10 12.02
N GLU A 136 -15.26 -14.56 10.84
CA GLU A 136 -14.70 -15.91 10.67
C GLU A 136 -13.42 -16.11 11.50
N GLU A 137 -12.48 -15.15 11.47
CA GLU A 137 -11.27 -15.19 12.30
C GLU A 137 -11.60 -15.20 13.81
N ALA A 138 -12.60 -14.43 14.24
CA ALA A 138 -13.06 -14.39 15.61
C ALA A 138 -13.71 -15.71 16.04
N ASN A 139 -14.56 -16.29 15.19
CA ASN A 139 -15.22 -17.57 15.42
C ASN A 139 -14.21 -18.73 15.49
N MET A 140 -13.20 -18.73 14.61
CA MET A 140 -12.08 -19.68 14.66
C MET A 140 -11.30 -19.59 15.96
N TYR A 141 -11.04 -18.38 16.45
CA TYR A 141 -10.33 -18.17 17.71
C TYR A 141 -11.16 -18.65 18.91
N ALA A 142 -12.47 -18.37 18.91
CA ALA A 142 -13.41 -18.86 19.92
C ALA A 142 -13.49 -20.40 19.93
N ALA A 143 -13.57 -21.04 18.77
CA ALA A 143 -13.59 -22.50 18.64
C ALA A 143 -12.30 -23.15 19.16
N LYS A 144 -11.13 -22.56 18.86
CA LYS A 144 -9.83 -23.05 19.36
C LYS A 144 -9.74 -22.96 20.89
N LYS A 145 -10.28 -21.89 21.51
CA LYS A 145 -10.34 -21.75 22.98
C LYS A 145 -11.36 -22.69 23.64
N ALA A 146 -12.49 -22.97 22.98
CA ALA A 146 -13.48 -23.93 23.44
C ALA A 146 -12.89 -25.35 23.55
N ALA A 147 -12.09 -25.75 22.56
CA ALA A 147 -11.38 -27.03 22.56
C ALA A 147 -10.33 -27.15 23.69
N HIS A 148 -9.84 -26.02 24.22
CA HIS A 148 -8.87 -25.99 25.34
C HIS A 148 -9.52 -25.79 26.72
N GLY A 149 -10.86 -25.81 26.85
CA GLY A 149 -11.55 -25.92 28.14
C GLY A 149 -11.53 -24.67 29.05
N ASN A 150 -11.30 -23.47 28.52
CA ASN A 150 -11.29 -22.24 29.33
C ASN A 150 -12.67 -21.56 29.45
N LYS A 151 -13.04 -21.13 30.67
CA LYS A 151 -14.31 -20.46 31.03
C LYS A 151 -14.59 -19.11 30.32
N PHE A 152 -13.68 -18.61 29.48
CA PHE A 152 -13.84 -17.37 28.70
C PHE A 152 -14.79 -17.49 27.49
N PHE A 153 -15.24 -18.71 27.17
CA PHE A 153 -16.14 -19.01 26.04
C PHE A 153 -17.48 -18.25 26.10
N PHE A 154 -18.02 -18.03 27.30
CA PHE A 154 -19.34 -17.40 27.48
C PHE A 154 -19.37 -15.90 27.14
N PHE A 155 -18.28 -15.17 27.35
CA PHE A 155 -18.24 -13.73 27.05
C PHE A 155 -18.21 -13.47 25.53
N TYR A 156 -17.61 -14.39 24.79
CA TYR A 156 -17.46 -14.31 23.34
C TYR A 156 -18.80 -14.50 22.60
N PHE A 157 -19.62 -15.44 23.07
CA PHE A 157 -20.95 -15.70 22.52
C PHE A 157 -21.90 -14.51 22.69
N PHE A 158 -21.72 -13.75 23.79
CA PHE A 158 -22.52 -12.55 24.05
C PHE A 158 -22.20 -11.42 23.06
N VAL A 159 -20.92 -11.22 22.73
CA VAL A 159 -20.51 -10.18 21.77
C VAL A 159 -20.93 -10.51 20.34
N THR A 160 -20.89 -11.78 19.93
CA THR A 160 -21.39 -12.20 18.60
C THR A 160 -22.91 -12.08 18.47
N PHE A 161 -23.65 -12.27 19.57
CA PHE A 161 -25.10 -12.11 19.60
C PHE A 161 -25.53 -10.64 19.51
N VAL A 162 -24.82 -9.74 20.22
CA VAL A 162 -25.11 -8.29 20.18
C VAL A 162 -24.81 -7.67 18.81
N ILE A 163 -23.79 -8.15 18.09
CA ILE A 163 -23.43 -7.64 16.75
C ILE A 163 -24.37 -8.18 15.64
N SER A 164 -25.10 -9.28 15.87
CA SER A 164 -26.07 -9.81 14.88
C SER A 164 -27.47 -9.18 15.00
N VAL A 165 -27.71 -8.34 16.02
CA VAL A 165 -29.03 -7.75 16.33
C VAL A 165 -29.05 -6.23 16.11
N TRP A 166 -27.96 -5.63 15.59
CA TRP A 166 -27.89 -4.20 15.20
C TRP A 166 -27.14 -4.00 13.89
#